data_AF-A0A1B8X1T8-F1
#
_entry.id   AF-A0A1B8X1T8-F1
#
_cell.length_a   1.000
_cell.length_b   1.000
_cell.length_c   1.000
_cell.angle_alpha   90.00
_cell.angle_beta   90.00
_cell.angle_gamma   90.00
#
_symmetry.space_group_name_H-M   'P 1'
#
loop_
_entity.id
_entity.type
_entity.pdbx_description
1 polymer ?
#
loop_
_entity_poly.entity_id
_entity_poly.type
_entity_poly.pdbx_seq_one_letter_code
_entity_poly.pdbx_strand_id
1 'polypeptide(L)'
;MKKIYDKMAREAINAQKAVISTIKDKRGTEFKVTDAKPYVDAVNQMSPEGEQSKEVFDLHINSVNAHYNVLTSLTDTVRPEDDPFVEHYQTPPVLEILYDEDPAFRASVEKFVDAIGKAEALIGKESIRRYGGFYGPTCVVDFAFSPGSTSNVVNRILQNLDIPDDHKRTILSSKSWGMNTSYGIGAQFQTSLEEGKTAADAVKDEIEMLKMIYDTPVEAQALLMEQHGHTSFDVKKYMEGYRKKMEGTVKAAMDEEIFYGNIVTVPAYGVGDVAHHISQSMFNMTKDDMTMAILEAVSGVLYDTLESAMGKFKNEYSPLTIATDATAGATTKILWMDGFTTMMVNDLLVKRFHNYVLTNPARDAAAELHNVDFIDLIEKGERIIDHKPRGAGSVVQGIPIDYSAIENNDVINNPQRYAYPACAITVRFSSLMRLADFPCLLTSEPVTATLMTNIISLHKEDPHSPARVCKFCTANYFDYKCNYCNWKEAV
;
A
#
# COMPACT_ATOMS: atom_id res chain seq x y z
N MET A 1 -10.08 -2.13 27.20
CA MET A 1 -8.90 -2.59 26.43
C MET A 1 -9.11 -3.90 25.70
N LYS A 2 -9.15 -5.08 26.34
CA LYS A 2 -9.33 -6.37 25.61
C LYS A 2 -10.53 -6.42 24.65
N LYS A 3 -11.68 -5.87 25.08
CA LYS A 3 -12.89 -5.77 24.24
C LYS A 3 -12.66 -4.95 22.97
N ILE A 4 -11.87 -3.86 23.05
CA ILE A 4 -11.52 -3.01 21.89
C ILE A 4 -10.69 -3.83 20.91
N TYR A 5 -9.69 -4.58 21.38
CA TYR A 5 -8.82 -5.39 20.50
C TYR A 5 -9.60 -6.50 19.76
N ASP A 6 -10.56 -7.14 20.43
CA ASP A 6 -11.44 -8.12 19.78
C ASP A 6 -12.37 -7.45 18.75
N LYS A 7 -12.82 -6.22 19.03
CA LYS A 7 -13.62 -5.41 18.10
C LYS A 7 -12.80 -5.01 16.86
N MET A 8 -11.55 -4.57 17.04
CA MET A 8 -10.60 -4.31 15.95
C MET A 8 -10.43 -5.53 15.04
N ALA A 9 -10.21 -6.72 15.63
CA ALA A 9 -10.08 -7.96 14.87
C ALA A 9 -11.36 -8.30 14.10
N ARG A 10 -12.55 -8.12 14.69
CA ARG A 10 -13.83 -8.35 14.01
C ARG A 10 -14.06 -7.41 12.83
N GLU A 11 -13.79 -6.11 13.00
CA GLU A 11 -13.92 -5.13 11.92
C GLU A 11 -13.00 -5.51 10.74
N ALA A 12 -11.75 -5.87 11.03
CA ALA A 12 -10.79 -6.28 10.01
C ALA A 12 -11.21 -7.56 9.26
N ILE A 13 -11.70 -8.57 9.99
CA ILE A 13 -12.26 -9.79 9.40
C ILE A 13 -13.44 -9.45 8.48
N ASN A 14 -14.34 -8.56 8.92
CA ASN A 14 -15.52 -8.20 8.15
C ASN A 14 -15.15 -7.47 6.85
N ALA A 15 -14.18 -6.55 6.89
CA ALA A 15 -13.67 -5.86 5.71
C ALA A 15 -13.09 -6.84 4.68
N GLN A 16 -12.16 -7.72 5.10
CA GLN A 16 -11.58 -8.73 4.20
C GLN A 16 -12.64 -9.72 3.68
N LYS A 17 -13.58 -10.17 4.52
CA LYS A 17 -14.66 -11.07 4.09
C LYS A 17 -15.50 -10.42 2.99
N ALA A 18 -15.86 -9.15 3.13
CA ALA A 18 -16.64 -8.43 2.13
C ALA A 18 -15.91 -8.33 0.77
N VAL A 19 -14.60 -8.04 0.79
CA VAL A 19 -13.76 -7.97 -0.42
C VAL A 19 -13.66 -9.33 -1.11
N ILE A 20 -13.25 -10.36 -0.36
CA ILE A 20 -13.00 -11.70 -0.91
C ILE A 20 -14.28 -12.37 -1.39
N SER A 21 -15.41 -12.22 -0.69
CA SER A 21 -16.70 -12.76 -1.16
C SER A 21 -17.15 -12.08 -2.45
N THR A 22 -16.98 -10.76 -2.55
CA THR A 22 -17.34 -10.00 -3.75
C THR A 22 -16.52 -10.45 -4.95
N ILE A 23 -15.19 -10.55 -4.79
CA ILE A 23 -14.30 -11.03 -5.84
C ILE A 23 -14.67 -12.46 -6.25
N LYS A 24 -14.93 -13.36 -5.28
CA LYS A 24 -15.34 -14.73 -5.58
C LYS A 24 -16.60 -14.80 -6.44
N ASP A 25 -17.61 -14.01 -6.07
CA ASP A 25 -18.92 -14.03 -6.72
C ASP A 25 -18.90 -13.33 -8.10
N LYS A 26 -17.98 -12.40 -8.29
CA LYS A 26 -17.89 -11.54 -9.50
C LYS A 26 -16.70 -11.87 -10.41
N ARG A 27 -15.77 -12.73 -10.00
CA ARG A 27 -14.63 -13.14 -10.82
C ARG A 27 -15.11 -13.61 -12.19
N GLY A 28 -14.43 -13.15 -13.23
CA GLY A 28 -14.85 -13.44 -14.60
C GLY A 28 -15.89 -12.53 -15.21
N THR A 29 -16.52 -11.65 -14.44
CA THR A 29 -17.51 -10.67 -14.94
C THR A 29 -16.88 -9.31 -15.22
N GLU A 30 -17.67 -8.40 -15.81
CA GLU A 30 -17.33 -6.99 -15.94
C GLU A 30 -17.49 -6.31 -14.58
N PHE A 31 -16.44 -5.62 -14.13
CA PHE A 31 -16.46 -4.87 -12.88
C PHE A 31 -17.40 -3.68 -12.97
N LYS A 32 -18.17 -3.43 -11.91
CA LYS A 32 -18.90 -2.18 -11.70
C LYS A 32 -18.47 -1.55 -10.40
N VAL A 33 -18.35 -0.22 -10.35
CA VAL A 33 -18.04 0.52 -9.10
C VAL A 33 -18.99 0.13 -7.97
N THR A 34 -20.26 -0.13 -8.32
CA THR A 34 -21.29 -0.58 -7.38
C THR A 34 -21.04 -1.96 -6.76
N ASP A 35 -20.20 -2.81 -7.36
CA ASP A 35 -19.80 -4.10 -6.79
C ASP A 35 -19.02 -3.92 -5.47
N ALA A 36 -18.39 -2.76 -5.23
CA ALA A 36 -17.68 -2.47 -3.98
C ALA A 36 -18.62 -2.15 -2.80
N LYS A 37 -19.95 -2.10 -3.00
CA LYS A 37 -20.91 -1.77 -1.95
C LYS A 37 -20.81 -2.64 -0.69
N PRO A 38 -20.58 -3.97 -0.75
CA PRO A 38 -20.41 -4.79 0.46
C PRO A 38 -19.23 -4.33 1.32
N TYR A 39 -18.13 -3.88 0.72
CA TYR A 39 -17.00 -3.31 1.45
C TYR A 39 -17.38 -1.98 2.11
N VAL A 40 -18.02 -1.07 1.35
CA VAL A 40 -18.52 0.21 1.88
C VAL A 40 -19.43 -0.01 3.08
N ASP A 41 -20.29 -1.03 3.03
CA ASP A 41 -21.18 -1.40 4.13
C ASP A 41 -20.46 -1.98 5.33
N ALA A 42 -19.36 -2.73 5.13
CA ALA A 42 -18.51 -3.20 6.22
C ALA A 42 -17.81 -2.03 6.92
N VAL A 43 -17.25 -1.08 6.16
CA VAL A 43 -16.62 0.14 6.72
C VAL A 43 -17.64 0.99 7.47
N ASN A 44 -18.86 1.16 6.94
CA ASN A 44 -19.94 1.91 7.60
C ASN A 44 -20.41 1.33 8.94
N GLN A 45 -20.06 0.07 9.24
CA GLN A 45 -20.35 -0.55 10.54
C GLN A 45 -19.26 -0.31 11.57
N MET A 46 -18.10 0.22 11.15
CA MET A 46 -17.05 0.61 12.09
C MET A 46 -17.54 1.72 13.02
N SER A 47 -17.16 1.66 14.28
CA SER A 47 -17.52 2.68 15.25
C SER A 47 -16.47 2.82 16.35
N PRO A 48 -16.22 4.02 16.89
CA PRO A 48 -15.30 4.18 18.01
C PRO A 48 -15.84 3.48 19.27
N GLU A 49 -14.98 2.81 20.03
CA GLU A 49 -15.29 2.32 21.38
C GLU A 49 -14.29 2.87 22.41
N GLY A 50 -14.79 3.31 23.57
CA GLY A 50 -13.94 3.79 24.67
C GLY A 50 -13.24 5.10 24.32
N GLU A 51 -11.91 5.10 24.37
CA GLU A 51 -11.05 6.28 24.14
C GLU A 51 -10.72 6.53 22.67
N GLN A 52 -11.24 5.70 21.75
CA GLN A 52 -11.04 5.87 20.32
C GLN A 52 -11.65 7.18 19.82
N SER A 53 -10.85 8.03 19.16
CA SER A 53 -11.34 9.26 18.52
C SER A 53 -12.36 8.95 17.43
N LYS A 54 -13.50 9.61 17.50
CA LYS A 54 -14.55 9.52 16.48
C LYS A 54 -14.08 10.10 15.15
N GLU A 55 -13.33 11.19 15.20
CA GLU A 55 -12.89 11.96 14.04
C GLU A 55 -11.88 11.16 13.19
N VAL A 56 -11.07 10.30 13.82
CA VAL A 56 -10.24 9.32 13.08
C VAL A 56 -11.10 8.30 12.33
N PHE A 57 -12.17 7.79 12.95
CA PHE A 57 -13.12 6.91 12.24
C PHE A 57 -13.86 7.64 11.13
N ASP A 58 -14.29 8.87 11.37
CA ASP A 58 -14.96 9.70 10.36
C ASP A 58 -14.04 9.95 9.16
N LEU A 59 -12.74 10.20 9.36
CA LEU A 59 -11.76 10.33 8.26
C LEU A 59 -11.78 9.10 7.34
N HIS A 60 -11.81 7.89 7.90
CA HIS A 60 -11.89 6.65 7.11
C HIS A 60 -13.27 6.48 6.47
N ILE A 61 -14.32 6.46 7.29
CA ILE A 61 -15.69 6.15 6.85
C ILE A 61 -16.16 7.16 5.82
N ASN A 62 -15.97 8.45 6.07
CA ASN A 62 -16.39 9.49 5.13
C ASN A 62 -15.53 9.50 3.87
N SER A 63 -14.24 9.14 3.95
CA SER A 63 -13.39 8.98 2.76
C SER A 63 -13.93 7.88 1.84
N VAL A 64 -14.22 6.68 2.38
CA VAL A 64 -14.78 5.56 1.62
C VAL A 64 -16.11 5.93 0.98
N ASN A 65 -17.01 6.56 1.75
CA ASN A 65 -18.29 7.02 1.20
C ASN A 65 -18.11 8.14 0.16
N ALA A 66 -17.20 9.09 0.37
CA ALA A 66 -16.95 10.15 -0.58
C ALA A 66 -16.43 9.59 -1.90
N HIS A 67 -15.42 8.73 -1.81
CA HIS A 67 -14.81 8.06 -2.95
C HIS A 67 -15.83 7.22 -3.73
N TYR A 68 -16.56 6.31 -3.08
CA TYR A 68 -17.59 5.48 -3.70
C TYR A 68 -18.67 6.32 -4.39
N ASN A 69 -19.21 7.34 -3.70
CA ASN A 69 -20.30 8.15 -4.23
C ASN A 69 -19.85 9.03 -5.41
N VAL A 70 -18.64 9.59 -5.36
CA VAL A 70 -18.11 10.41 -6.45
C VAL A 70 -17.82 9.53 -7.67
N LEU A 71 -17.11 8.41 -7.50
CA LEU A 71 -16.85 7.48 -8.61
C LEU A 71 -18.15 6.98 -9.26
N THR A 72 -19.11 6.52 -8.46
CA THR A 72 -20.41 6.03 -8.98
C THR A 72 -21.18 7.12 -9.74
N SER A 73 -20.94 8.40 -9.44
CA SER A 73 -21.55 9.51 -10.19
C SER A 73 -20.85 9.87 -11.50
N LEU A 74 -19.59 9.43 -11.66
CA LEU A 74 -18.74 9.76 -12.80
C LEU A 74 -18.59 8.61 -13.80
N THR A 75 -18.65 7.36 -13.33
CA THR A 75 -18.50 6.17 -14.17
C THR A 75 -19.17 4.94 -13.56
N ASP A 76 -19.56 4.00 -14.43
CA ASP A 76 -20.05 2.68 -14.02
C ASP A 76 -18.91 1.69 -13.76
N THR A 77 -17.76 1.87 -14.43
CA THR A 77 -16.62 0.93 -14.39
C THR A 77 -15.28 1.66 -14.50
N VAL A 78 -14.22 0.96 -14.11
CA VAL A 78 -12.83 1.40 -14.26
C VAL A 78 -12.07 0.31 -15.01
N ARG A 79 -11.31 0.71 -16.03
CA ARG A 79 -10.54 -0.23 -16.85
C ARG A 79 -9.30 -0.72 -16.08
N PRO A 80 -8.79 -1.93 -16.39
CA PRO A 80 -7.58 -2.47 -15.75
C PRO A 80 -6.36 -1.57 -15.80
N GLU A 81 -6.20 -0.77 -16.85
CA GLU A 81 -5.05 0.13 -17.01
C GLU A 81 -5.11 1.39 -16.14
N ASP A 82 -6.30 1.70 -15.59
CA ASP A 82 -6.55 2.86 -14.75
C ASP A 82 -6.72 2.48 -13.26
N ASP A 83 -7.13 1.24 -12.97
CA ASP A 83 -7.39 0.77 -11.59
C ASP A 83 -6.21 0.87 -10.61
N PRO A 84 -4.92 0.79 -11.01
CA PRO A 84 -3.80 0.99 -10.08
C PRO A 84 -3.73 2.41 -9.51
N PHE A 85 -4.33 3.40 -10.18
CA PHE A 85 -4.20 4.81 -9.81
C PHE A 85 -5.32 5.32 -8.91
N VAL A 86 -6.38 4.52 -8.71
CA VAL A 86 -7.63 4.95 -8.06
C VAL A 86 -7.48 5.33 -6.59
N GLU A 87 -6.46 4.80 -5.92
CA GLU A 87 -6.11 5.10 -4.53
C GLU A 87 -5.20 6.32 -4.34
N HIS A 88 -4.78 6.98 -5.42
CA HIS A 88 -3.84 8.12 -5.37
C HIS A 88 -4.51 9.50 -5.44
N TYR A 89 -5.85 9.55 -5.49
CA TYR A 89 -6.60 10.78 -5.72
C TYR A 89 -7.07 11.51 -4.45
N GLN A 90 -6.93 10.89 -3.27
CA GLN A 90 -7.56 11.33 -2.04
C GLN A 90 -6.70 12.33 -1.27
N THR A 91 -5.39 12.09 -1.20
CA THR A 91 -4.48 12.97 -0.45
C THR A 91 -4.25 14.32 -1.10
N PRO A 92 -4.17 14.46 -2.44
CA PRO A 92 -4.06 15.77 -3.07
C PRO A 92 -5.10 16.80 -2.59
N PRO A 93 -6.42 16.52 -2.63
CA PRO A 93 -7.42 17.47 -2.13
C PRO A 93 -7.39 17.63 -0.60
N VAL A 94 -7.00 16.60 0.17
CA VAL A 94 -6.86 16.72 1.64
C VAL A 94 -5.71 17.67 2.00
N LEU A 95 -4.57 17.56 1.33
CA LEU A 95 -3.45 18.50 1.50
C LEU A 95 -3.85 19.93 1.17
N GLU A 96 -4.57 20.14 0.07
CA GLU A 96 -5.05 21.48 -0.29
C GLU A 96 -6.08 22.03 0.70
N ILE A 97 -6.86 21.19 1.39
CA ILE A 97 -7.68 21.66 2.52
C ILE A 97 -6.78 22.12 3.68
N LEU A 98 -5.76 21.34 4.04
CA LEU A 98 -4.81 21.74 5.09
C LEU A 98 -4.08 23.04 4.73
N TYR A 99 -3.75 23.25 3.46
CA TYR A 99 -3.10 24.49 2.99
C TYR A 99 -4.01 25.70 3.14
N ASP A 100 -5.29 25.56 2.84
CA ASP A 100 -6.28 26.63 2.97
C ASP A 100 -6.56 26.99 4.43
N GLU A 101 -6.62 25.98 5.31
CA GLU A 101 -6.99 26.15 6.71
C GLU A 101 -5.80 26.52 7.62
N ASP A 102 -4.57 26.13 7.25
CA ASP A 102 -3.36 26.42 8.02
C ASP A 102 -2.28 27.10 7.15
N PRO A 103 -2.27 28.45 7.09
CA PRO A 103 -1.26 29.21 6.37
C PRO A 103 0.18 28.98 6.86
N ALA A 104 0.38 28.60 8.13
CA ALA A 104 1.71 28.33 8.68
C ALA A 104 2.26 26.99 8.18
N PHE A 105 1.38 25.99 8.07
CA PHE A 105 1.70 24.73 7.40
C PHE A 105 1.99 24.96 5.92
N ARG A 106 1.14 25.71 5.20
CA ARG A 106 1.38 26.08 3.80
C ARG A 106 2.74 26.77 3.59
N ALA A 107 3.10 27.74 4.43
CA ALA A 107 4.41 28.40 4.37
C ALA A 107 5.58 27.43 4.63
N SER A 108 5.36 26.37 5.41
CA SER A 108 6.37 25.34 5.64
C SER A 108 6.53 24.41 4.43
N VAL A 109 5.44 24.11 3.73
CA VAL A 109 5.48 23.39 2.45
C VAL A 109 6.18 24.22 1.38
N GLU A 110 5.95 25.52 1.29
CA GLU A 110 6.65 26.42 0.35
C GLU A 110 8.16 26.41 0.58
N LYS A 111 8.61 26.48 1.84
CA LYS A 111 10.03 26.33 2.19
C LYS A 111 10.58 24.96 1.77
N PHE A 112 9.77 23.90 1.86
CA PHE A 112 10.16 22.58 1.42
C PHE A 112 10.25 22.46 -0.11
N VAL A 113 9.29 23.03 -0.86
CA VAL A 113 9.31 23.14 -2.33
C VAL A 113 10.56 23.92 -2.79
N ASP A 114 10.91 25.02 -2.13
CA ASP A 114 12.14 25.76 -2.37
C ASP A 114 13.40 24.92 -2.12
N ALA A 115 13.38 24.06 -1.10
CA ALA A 115 14.49 23.18 -0.79
C ALA A 115 14.64 22.04 -1.80
N ILE A 116 13.54 21.49 -2.33
CA ILE A 116 13.55 20.56 -3.47
C ILE A 116 14.28 21.21 -4.65
N GLY A 117 13.95 22.46 -4.98
CA GLY A 117 14.60 23.22 -6.06
C GLY A 117 16.11 23.40 -5.88
N LYS A 118 16.61 23.35 -4.63
CA LYS A 118 18.04 23.47 -4.29
C LYS A 118 18.73 22.11 -4.12
N ALA A 119 17.99 21.01 -4.16
CA ALA A 119 18.48 19.66 -3.88
C ALA A 119 18.94 18.90 -5.14
N GLU A 120 19.34 19.60 -6.21
CA GLU A 120 19.71 19.01 -7.50
C GLU A 120 20.71 17.85 -7.38
N ALA A 121 21.80 18.04 -6.62
CA ALA A 121 22.82 17.02 -6.45
C ALA A 121 22.32 15.77 -5.70
N LEU A 122 21.35 15.93 -4.81
CA LEU A 122 20.71 14.81 -4.12
C LEU A 122 19.75 14.10 -5.07
N ILE A 123 18.78 14.84 -5.63
CA ILE A 123 17.73 14.30 -6.49
C ILE A 123 18.35 13.62 -7.71
N GLY A 124 19.26 14.28 -8.43
CA GLY A 124 19.89 13.69 -9.61
C GLY A 124 20.68 12.41 -9.31
N LYS A 125 21.38 12.35 -8.17
CA LYS A 125 22.07 11.11 -7.75
C LYS A 125 21.08 9.98 -7.48
N GLU A 126 19.98 10.25 -6.78
CA GLU A 126 18.99 9.23 -6.45
C GLU A 126 18.20 8.78 -7.69
N SER A 127 17.86 9.69 -8.60
CA SER A 127 17.23 9.37 -9.87
C SER A 127 18.13 8.50 -10.77
N ILE A 128 19.41 8.82 -10.91
CA ILE A 128 20.37 7.99 -11.67
C ILE A 128 20.49 6.59 -11.06
N ARG A 129 20.55 6.50 -9.72
CA ARG A 129 20.62 5.20 -9.02
C ARG A 129 19.38 4.36 -9.26
N ARG A 130 18.19 4.96 -9.17
CA ARG A 130 16.92 4.27 -9.44
C ARG A 130 16.82 3.83 -10.89
N TYR A 131 17.11 4.73 -11.83
CA TYR A 131 17.11 4.43 -13.26
C TYR A 131 17.98 3.22 -13.60
N GLY A 132 19.20 3.16 -13.03
CA GLY A 132 20.13 2.05 -13.24
C GLY A 132 19.87 0.79 -12.37
N GLY A 133 18.79 0.74 -11.60
CA GLY A 133 18.46 -0.42 -10.75
C GLY A 133 19.36 -0.60 -9.52
N PHE A 134 20.11 0.41 -9.09
CA PHE A 134 21.13 0.31 -8.03
C PHE A 134 20.59 -0.24 -6.69
N TYR A 135 19.33 0.03 -6.37
CA TYR A 135 18.70 -0.36 -5.12
C TYR A 135 18.01 -1.74 -5.17
N GLY A 136 17.98 -2.39 -6.34
CA GLY A 136 17.09 -3.53 -6.58
C GLY A 136 15.63 -3.08 -6.73
N PRO A 137 14.67 -4.01 -6.68
CA PRO A 137 13.26 -3.65 -6.66
C PRO A 137 12.96 -2.80 -5.43
N THR A 138 12.31 -1.65 -5.64
CA THR A 138 11.93 -0.72 -4.57
C THR A 138 10.48 -0.31 -4.76
N CYS A 139 9.75 -0.13 -3.66
CA CYS A 139 8.41 0.41 -3.76
C CYS A 139 8.52 1.91 -4.13
N VAL A 140 7.55 2.39 -4.88
CA VAL A 140 7.37 3.82 -5.17
C VAL A 140 6.61 4.50 -4.01
N VAL A 141 5.73 3.75 -3.36
CA VAL A 141 4.86 4.14 -2.25
C VAL A 141 5.28 3.36 -1.01
N ASP A 142 6.38 3.75 -0.38
CA ASP A 142 6.84 2.98 0.77
C ASP A 142 6.11 3.35 2.07
N PHE A 143 5.42 2.34 2.63
CA PHE A 143 4.84 2.40 3.97
C PHE A 143 5.90 2.49 5.10
N ALA A 144 7.13 2.11 4.82
CA ALA A 144 8.27 2.26 5.73
C ALA A 144 9.43 2.87 4.94
N PHE A 145 10.52 3.26 5.57
CA PHE A 145 11.66 3.73 4.78
C PHE A 145 12.35 2.55 4.08
N SER A 146 12.55 2.69 2.78
CA SER A 146 13.39 1.78 1.98
C SER A 146 14.55 2.54 1.33
N PRO A 147 15.69 1.87 1.06
CA PRO A 147 16.75 2.44 0.23
C PRO A 147 16.20 2.95 -1.11
N GLY A 148 16.51 4.19 -1.48
CA GLY A 148 16.06 4.78 -2.74
C GLY A 148 14.58 5.18 -2.82
N SER A 149 13.78 4.93 -1.78
CA SER A 149 12.36 5.33 -1.74
C SER A 149 12.15 6.84 -1.82
N THR A 150 10.96 7.26 -2.28
CA THR A 150 10.55 8.68 -2.24
C THR A 150 10.63 9.22 -0.81
N SER A 151 10.09 8.49 0.17
CA SER A 151 10.12 8.85 1.60
C SER A 151 11.55 9.05 2.13
N ASN A 152 12.51 8.23 1.70
CA ASN A 152 13.91 8.36 2.11
C ASN A 152 14.55 9.65 1.57
N VAL A 153 14.30 9.99 0.29
CA VAL A 153 14.83 11.24 -0.30
C VAL A 153 14.17 12.48 0.30
N VAL A 154 12.85 12.46 0.45
CA VAL A 154 12.07 13.53 1.10
C VAL A 154 12.58 13.79 2.52
N ASN A 155 12.79 12.73 3.31
CA ASN A 155 13.32 12.86 4.67
C ASN A 155 14.70 13.55 4.70
N ARG A 156 15.60 13.24 3.77
CA ARG A 156 16.94 13.87 3.70
C ARG A 156 16.89 15.36 3.38
N ILE A 157 15.89 15.80 2.61
CA ILE A 157 15.66 17.22 2.36
C ILE A 157 15.11 17.87 3.62
N LEU A 158 14.10 17.25 4.26
CA LEU A 158 13.44 17.76 5.47
C LEU A 158 14.38 17.89 6.69
N GLN A 159 15.33 16.98 6.86
CA GLN A 159 16.32 17.00 7.96
C GLN A 159 17.09 18.32 8.07
N ASN A 160 17.29 19.01 6.94
CA ASN A 160 18.09 20.23 6.88
C ASN A 160 17.25 21.52 6.88
N LEU A 161 15.93 21.40 7.05
CA LEU A 161 15.00 22.52 6.99
C LEU A 161 14.64 23.07 8.37
N ASP A 162 14.63 24.40 8.45
CA ASP A 162 14.16 25.16 9.61
C ASP A 162 12.66 25.46 9.47
N ILE A 163 11.86 24.43 9.78
CA ILE A 163 10.40 24.43 9.88
C ILE A 163 9.98 23.53 11.06
N PRO A 164 8.76 23.67 11.62
CA PRO A 164 8.28 22.82 12.71
C PRO A 164 8.38 21.33 12.39
N ASP A 165 8.78 20.52 13.38
CA ASP A 165 8.98 19.07 13.17
C ASP A 165 7.68 18.35 12.79
N ASP A 166 6.55 18.77 13.35
CA ASP A 166 5.24 18.22 13.00
C ASP A 166 4.88 18.51 11.53
N HIS A 167 5.28 19.66 10.99
CA HIS A 167 5.12 19.96 9.57
C HIS A 167 6.02 19.06 8.71
N LYS A 168 7.28 18.82 9.12
CA LYS A 168 8.18 17.89 8.40
C LYS A 168 7.57 16.49 8.35
N ARG A 169 7.09 16.00 9.48
CA ARG A 169 6.47 14.69 9.63
C ARG A 169 5.18 14.58 8.83
N THR A 170 4.39 15.65 8.73
CA THR A 170 3.19 15.71 7.90
C THR A 170 3.53 15.66 6.42
N ILE A 171 4.52 16.44 5.95
CA ILE A 171 5.03 16.39 4.57
C ILE A 171 5.52 14.98 4.22
N LEU A 172 6.19 14.31 5.15
CA LEU A 172 6.68 12.95 4.95
C LEU A 172 5.53 11.91 4.95
N SER A 173 4.57 12.07 5.85
CA SER A 173 3.36 11.23 5.94
C SER A 173 2.56 11.30 4.65
N SER A 174 2.41 12.51 4.09
CA SER A 174 1.58 12.72 2.90
C SER A 174 2.07 11.93 1.70
N LYS A 175 3.38 11.75 1.52
CA LYS A 175 3.92 10.96 0.41
C LYS A 175 4.07 9.47 0.70
N SER A 176 4.22 9.08 1.97
CA SER A 176 4.28 7.67 2.36
C SER A 176 2.89 7.02 2.28
N TRP A 177 2.24 6.76 3.41
CA TRP A 177 0.91 6.17 3.46
C TRP A 177 -0.18 7.11 2.95
N GLY A 178 0.07 8.41 2.95
CA GLY A 178 -0.83 9.36 2.30
C GLY A 178 -0.82 9.20 0.78
N MET A 179 0.19 8.60 0.16
CA MET A 179 0.22 8.36 -1.28
C MET A 179 -0.05 9.62 -2.11
N ASN A 180 0.44 10.79 -1.66
CA ASN A 180 0.24 12.07 -2.33
C ASN A 180 0.71 11.98 -3.77
N THR A 181 -0.26 11.92 -4.67
CA THR A 181 -0.12 11.54 -6.08
C THR A 181 0.44 10.14 -6.31
N SER A 182 0.28 9.63 -7.54
CA SER A 182 0.89 8.36 -7.97
C SER A 182 2.40 8.48 -8.27
N TYR A 183 2.98 9.67 -8.11
CA TYR A 183 4.35 9.94 -8.54
C TYR A 183 5.41 9.22 -7.69
N GLY A 184 6.39 8.60 -8.35
CA GLY A 184 7.59 8.07 -7.70
C GLY A 184 8.84 8.83 -8.08
N ILE A 185 9.74 9.05 -7.12
CA ILE A 185 11.02 9.70 -7.43
C ILE A 185 11.78 8.94 -8.53
N GLY A 186 12.34 9.68 -9.47
CA GLY A 186 13.08 9.18 -10.63
C GLY A 186 12.20 8.85 -11.84
N ALA A 187 10.87 8.84 -11.70
CA ALA A 187 9.97 8.53 -12.81
C ALA A 187 10.06 9.58 -13.92
N GLN A 188 10.00 10.87 -13.57
CA GLN A 188 10.09 11.94 -14.57
C GLN A 188 11.51 12.02 -15.17
N PHE A 189 12.55 11.80 -14.37
CA PHE A 189 13.92 11.68 -14.87
C PHE A 189 14.03 10.58 -15.93
N GLN A 190 13.50 9.39 -15.65
CA GLN A 190 13.55 8.26 -16.57
C GLN A 190 12.82 8.57 -17.87
N THR A 191 11.57 9.04 -17.81
CA THR A 191 10.81 9.44 -18.99
C THR A 191 11.58 10.46 -19.84
N SER A 192 12.09 11.50 -19.19
CA SER A 192 12.79 12.60 -19.87
C SER A 192 14.10 12.13 -20.54
N LEU A 193 14.83 11.24 -19.89
CA LEU A 193 16.07 10.67 -20.43
C LEU A 193 15.78 9.77 -21.65
N GLU A 194 14.76 8.92 -21.58
CA GLU A 194 14.36 8.03 -22.67
C GLU A 194 13.72 8.78 -23.86
N GLU A 195 13.13 9.95 -23.61
CA GLU A 195 12.71 10.89 -24.66
C GLU A 195 13.87 11.64 -25.34
N GLY A 196 15.11 11.40 -24.90
CA GLY A 196 16.33 11.90 -25.54
C GLY A 196 16.89 13.20 -24.93
N LYS A 197 16.40 13.64 -23.77
CA LYS A 197 17.01 14.78 -23.06
C LYS A 197 18.36 14.38 -22.44
N THR A 198 19.18 15.38 -22.13
CA THR A 198 20.41 15.14 -21.38
C THR A 198 20.09 14.76 -19.93
N ALA A 199 21.00 14.06 -19.26
CA ALA A 199 20.82 13.75 -17.83
C ALA A 199 20.62 15.02 -16.98
N ALA A 200 21.29 16.13 -17.30
CA ALA A 200 21.11 17.39 -16.59
C ALA A 200 19.71 17.98 -16.78
N ASP A 201 19.15 17.89 -17.99
CA ASP A 201 17.78 18.38 -18.24
C ASP A 201 16.73 17.45 -17.64
N ALA A 202 16.94 16.14 -17.69
CA ALA A 202 16.07 15.16 -17.03
C ALA A 202 16.03 15.36 -15.49
N VAL A 203 17.14 15.76 -14.87
CA VAL A 203 17.15 16.14 -13.44
C VAL A 203 16.33 17.39 -13.18
N LYS A 204 16.34 18.38 -14.07
CA LYS A 204 15.49 19.58 -13.92
C LYS A 204 14.02 19.21 -14.01
N ASP A 205 13.63 18.37 -14.96
CA ASP A 205 12.24 17.92 -15.08
C ASP A 205 11.78 17.15 -13.84
N GLU A 206 12.64 16.27 -13.30
CA GLU A 206 12.40 15.56 -12.04
C GLU A 206 12.17 16.51 -10.86
N ILE A 207 12.99 17.55 -10.73
CA ILE A 207 12.86 18.56 -9.68
C ILE A 207 11.54 19.31 -9.83
N GLU A 208 11.16 19.71 -11.05
CA GLU A 208 9.90 20.43 -11.29
C GLU A 208 8.67 19.58 -10.99
N MET A 209 8.67 18.30 -11.40
CA MET A 209 7.59 17.38 -11.03
C MET A 209 7.53 17.17 -9.51
N LEU A 210 8.68 16.95 -8.86
CA LEU A 210 8.73 16.76 -7.41
C LEU A 210 8.26 18.01 -6.65
N LYS A 211 8.53 19.22 -7.15
CA LYS A 211 7.97 20.47 -6.60
C LYS A 211 6.45 20.49 -6.77
N MET A 212 5.96 20.20 -7.97
CA MET A 212 4.55 20.29 -8.32
C MET A 212 3.68 19.40 -7.43
N ILE A 213 4.12 18.16 -7.13
CA ILE A 213 3.33 17.25 -6.29
C ILE A 213 3.14 17.75 -4.85
N TYR A 214 3.95 18.68 -4.35
CA TYR A 214 3.74 19.30 -3.03
C TYR A 214 3.11 20.68 -3.13
N ASP A 215 3.43 21.43 -4.18
CA ASP A 215 2.96 22.79 -4.39
C ASP A 215 1.48 22.84 -4.76
N THR A 216 1.10 22.13 -5.85
CA THR A 216 -0.25 22.06 -6.40
C THR A 216 -0.65 20.58 -6.63
N PRO A 217 -0.85 19.80 -5.56
CA PRO A 217 -0.96 18.34 -5.67
C PRO A 217 -2.15 17.88 -6.52
N VAL A 218 -3.30 18.58 -6.52
CA VAL A 218 -4.45 18.22 -7.38
C VAL A 218 -4.11 18.42 -8.85
N GLU A 219 -3.43 19.52 -9.19
CA GLU A 219 -2.98 19.75 -10.56
C GLU A 219 -1.92 18.73 -10.98
N ALA A 220 -1.01 18.39 -10.08
CA ALA A 220 0.04 17.40 -10.33
C ALA A 220 -0.57 16.01 -10.62
N GLN A 221 -1.51 15.55 -9.79
CA GLN A 221 -2.17 14.26 -10.02
C GLN A 221 -2.97 14.25 -11.32
N ALA A 222 -3.65 15.36 -11.65
CA ALA A 222 -4.36 15.47 -12.93
C ALA A 222 -3.40 15.40 -14.14
N LEU A 223 -2.25 16.06 -14.06
CA LEU A 223 -1.22 16.01 -15.10
C LEU A 223 -0.66 14.59 -15.27
N LEU A 224 -0.34 13.90 -14.18
CA LEU A 224 0.16 12.53 -14.22
C LEU A 224 -0.84 11.58 -14.89
N MET A 225 -2.13 11.73 -14.62
CA MET A 225 -3.16 10.90 -15.23
C MET A 225 -3.41 11.24 -16.70
N GLU A 226 -3.30 12.51 -17.08
CA GLU A 226 -3.35 12.93 -18.48
C GLU A 226 -2.18 12.31 -19.26
N GLN A 227 -0.97 12.35 -18.70
CA GLN A 227 0.24 11.76 -19.30
C GLN A 227 0.15 10.23 -19.40
N HIS A 228 -0.45 9.57 -18.40
CA HIS A 228 -0.73 8.13 -18.43
C HIS A 228 -1.80 7.75 -19.47
N GLY A 229 -2.66 8.69 -19.87
CA GLY A 229 -3.78 8.42 -20.77
C GLY A 229 -5.00 7.83 -20.05
N HIS A 230 -5.21 8.20 -18.78
CA HIS A 230 -6.35 7.77 -17.99
C HIS A 230 -7.68 8.19 -18.63
N THR A 231 -8.63 7.26 -18.74
CA THR A 231 -9.88 7.49 -19.49
C THR A 231 -11.14 7.01 -18.78
N SER A 232 -11.03 6.31 -17.65
CA SER A 232 -12.19 5.73 -16.95
C SER A 232 -13.14 6.77 -16.38
N PHE A 233 -12.66 7.96 -16.01
CA PHE A 233 -13.46 9.07 -15.52
C PHE A 233 -12.68 10.39 -15.57
N ASP A 234 -13.38 11.51 -15.34
CA ASP A 234 -12.80 12.85 -15.22
C ASP A 234 -12.12 13.02 -13.84
N VAL A 235 -10.79 12.93 -13.82
CA VAL A 235 -9.98 12.95 -12.59
C VAL A 235 -10.07 14.28 -11.84
N LYS A 236 -10.25 15.40 -12.55
CA LYS A 236 -10.39 16.73 -11.92
C LYS A 236 -11.75 16.85 -11.23
N LYS A 237 -12.83 16.44 -11.91
CA LYS A 237 -14.16 16.39 -11.28
C LYS A 237 -14.20 15.43 -10.11
N TYR A 238 -13.48 14.30 -10.20
CA TYR A 238 -13.35 13.39 -9.07
C TYR A 238 -12.73 14.10 -7.86
N MET A 239 -11.55 14.71 -8.01
CA MET A 239 -10.85 15.34 -6.90
C MET A 239 -11.63 16.54 -6.33
N GLU A 240 -12.30 17.33 -7.18
CA GLU A 240 -13.19 18.42 -6.75
C GLU A 240 -14.37 17.88 -5.91
N GLY A 241 -15.06 16.85 -6.41
CA GLY A 241 -16.20 16.23 -5.73
C GLY A 241 -15.80 15.59 -4.42
N TYR A 242 -14.63 14.95 -4.37
CA TYR A 242 -14.07 14.35 -3.17
C TYR A 242 -13.69 15.43 -2.14
N ARG A 243 -12.96 16.49 -2.56
CA ARG A 243 -12.59 17.63 -1.71
C ARG A 243 -13.81 18.22 -0.99
N LYS A 244 -14.86 18.51 -1.77
CA LYS A 244 -16.11 19.09 -1.24
C LYS A 244 -16.78 18.19 -0.18
N LYS A 245 -16.71 16.87 -0.35
CA LYS A 245 -17.30 15.92 0.61
C LYS A 245 -16.44 15.73 1.86
N MET A 246 -15.11 15.84 1.73
CA MET A 246 -14.17 15.62 2.84
C MET A 246 -13.85 16.87 3.64
N GLU A 247 -14.06 18.07 3.10
CA GLU A 247 -13.70 19.35 3.73
C GLU A 247 -14.15 19.45 5.19
N GLY A 248 -15.43 19.19 5.48
CA GLY A 248 -15.94 19.25 6.85
C GLY A 248 -15.33 18.19 7.78
N THR A 249 -15.00 17.01 7.24
CA THR A 249 -14.38 15.93 8.03
C THR A 249 -12.92 16.27 8.38
N VAL A 250 -12.19 16.85 7.42
CA VAL A 250 -10.81 17.29 7.63
C VAL A 250 -10.75 18.41 8.67
N LYS A 251 -11.62 19.43 8.56
CA LYS A 251 -11.68 20.52 9.54
C LYS A 251 -12.01 20.02 10.95
N ALA A 252 -12.98 19.12 11.07
CA ALA A 252 -13.31 18.50 12.35
C ALA A 252 -12.13 17.72 12.96
N ALA A 253 -11.35 17.02 12.12
CA ALA A 253 -10.15 16.33 12.59
C ALA A 253 -9.05 17.30 13.06
N MET A 254 -8.90 18.45 12.39
CA MET A 254 -7.98 19.52 12.80
C MET A 254 -8.42 20.13 14.15
N ASP A 255 -9.71 20.42 14.30
CA ASP A 255 -10.29 20.97 15.54
C ASP A 255 -10.08 20.04 16.74
N GLU A 256 -10.06 18.73 16.49
CA GLU A 256 -9.77 17.69 17.49
C GLU A 256 -8.28 17.36 17.64
N GLU A 257 -7.40 18.21 17.11
CA GLU A 257 -5.94 18.11 17.25
C GLU A 257 -5.40 16.74 16.77
N ILE A 258 -6.05 16.11 15.78
CA ILE A 258 -5.51 14.94 15.12
C ILE A 258 -4.25 15.36 14.37
N PHE A 259 -3.16 14.63 14.57
CA PHE A 259 -1.90 14.87 13.89
C PHE A 259 -2.11 14.92 12.37
N TYR A 260 -1.66 15.99 11.69
CA TYR A 260 -1.95 16.16 10.25
C TYR A 260 -1.43 15.00 9.39
N GLY A 261 -0.32 14.36 9.79
CA GLY A 261 0.15 13.14 9.13
C GLY A 261 -0.89 12.00 9.12
N ASN A 262 -1.71 11.89 10.17
CA ASN A 262 -2.83 10.95 10.21
C ASN A 262 -3.99 11.44 9.34
N ILE A 263 -4.26 12.75 9.29
CA ILE A 263 -5.29 13.35 8.42
C ILE A 263 -5.02 13.08 6.94
N VAL A 264 -3.76 13.13 6.49
CA VAL A 264 -3.40 12.80 5.11
C VAL A 264 -3.28 11.29 4.84
N THR A 265 -3.11 10.48 5.89
CA THR A 265 -2.88 9.03 5.75
C THR A 265 -4.19 8.23 5.75
N VAL A 266 -5.05 8.45 6.76
CA VAL A 266 -6.25 7.64 6.98
C VAL A 266 -7.21 7.68 5.79
N PRO A 267 -7.49 8.85 5.16
CA PRO A 267 -8.40 8.91 4.01
C PRO A 267 -7.88 8.16 2.78
N ALA A 268 -6.57 8.19 2.50
CA ALA A 268 -5.99 7.54 1.32
C ALA A 268 -6.04 6.02 1.45
N TYR A 269 -5.69 5.51 2.62
CA TYR A 269 -5.53 4.07 2.80
C TYR A 269 -6.86 3.31 2.87
N GLY A 270 -7.93 3.97 3.31
CA GLY A 270 -9.26 3.35 3.41
C GLY A 270 -9.98 3.12 2.07
N VAL A 271 -9.53 3.71 0.95
CA VAL A 271 -10.32 3.68 -0.30
C VAL A 271 -9.95 2.57 -1.28
N GLY A 272 -8.81 1.89 -1.09
CA GLY A 272 -8.24 0.96 -2.07
C GLY A 272 -9.15 -0.21 -2.45
N ASP A 273 -10.17 -0.54 -1.64
CA ASP A 273 -11.10 -1.63 -1.97
C ASP A 273 -12.26 -1.23 -2.88
N VAL A 274 -12.32 0.03 -3.34
CA VAL A 274 -13.31 0.51 -4.30
C VAL A 274 -12.61 0.82 -5.62
N ALA A 275 -12.83 -0.02 -6.64
CA ALA A 275 -12.26 0.15 -7.98
C ALA A 275 -10.71 0.07 -8.06
N HIS A 276 -10.03 -0.44 -7.03
CA HIS A 276 -8.61 -0.82 -7.06
C HIS A 276 -8.38 -2.30 -6.67
N HIS A 277 -8.76 -2.76 -5.48
CA HIS A 277 -8.73 -4.21 -5.12
C HIS A 277 -9.95 -4.98 -5.61
N ILE A 278 -11.15 -4.42 -5.39
CA ILE A 278 -12.36 -4.87 -6.09
C ILE A 278 -12.37 -4.13 -7.41
N SER A 279 -11.79 -4.75 -8.44
CA SER A 279 -11.50 -4.10 -9.72
C SER A 279 -11.54 -5.08 -10.88
N GLN A 280 -11.44 -4.54 -12.10
CA GLN A 280 -11.43 -5.37 -13.30
C GLN A 280 -10.17 -6.22 -13.40
N SER A 281 -8.99 -5.71 -13.01
CA SER A 281 -7.74 -6.48 -12.99
C SER A 281 -7.85 -7.69 -12.04
N MET A 282 -8.35 -7.48 -10.81
CA MET A 282 -8.55 -8.56 -9.84
C MET A 282 -9.58 -9.59 -10.31
N PHE A 283 -10.71 -9.16 -10.90
CA PHE A 283 -11.71 -10.08 -11.47
C PHE A 283 -11.15 -10.91 -12.63
N ASN A 284 -10.20 -10.35 -13.39
CA ASN A 284 -9.50 -11.07 -14.45
C ASN A 284 -8.51 -12.10 -13.89
N MET A 285 -7.70 -11.73 -12.90
CA MET A 285 -6.71 -12.61 -12.29
C MET A 285 -7.35 -13.82 -11.59
N THR A 286 -8.50 -13.60 -10.95
CA THR A 286 -9.22 -14.61 -10.15
C THR A 286 -10.18 -15.49 -10.96
N LYS A 287 -10.25 -15.31 -12.29
CA LYS A 287 -10.85 -16.30 -13.20
C LYS A 287 -10.22 -17.69 -13.02
N ASP A 288 -8.96 -17.72 -12.63
CA ASP A 288 -8.22 -18.92 -12.30
C ASP A 288 -8.63 -19.47 -10.93
N ASP A 289 -9.05 -20.72 -10.90
CA ASP A 289 -9.52 -21.39 -9.68
C ASP A 289 -8.43 -21.51 -8.62
N MET A 290 -7.18 -21.76 -9.00
CA MET A 290 -6.08 -21.83 -8.05
C MET A 290 -5.78 -20.46 -7.45
N THR A 291 -5.77 -19.39 -8.27
CA THR A 291 -5.57 -18.02 -7.79
C THR A 291 -6.67 -17.62 -6.79
N MET A 292 -7.94 -17.85 -7.12
CA MET A 292 -9.04 -17.56 -6.20
C MET A 292 -8.94 -18.41 -4.92
N ALA A 293 -8.66 -19.71 -5.04
CA ALA A 293 -8.56 -20.60 -3.90
C ALA A 293 -7.42 -20.20 -2.94
N ILE A 294 -6.30 -19.71 -3.47
CA ILE A 294 -5.20 -19.15 -2.65
C ILE A 294 -5.68 -17.94 -1.86
N LEU A 295 -6.35 -16.97 -2.50
CA LEU A 295 -6.88 -15.79 -1.81
C LEU A 295 -7.90 -16.17 -0.72
N GLU A 296 -8.80 -17.13 -1.01
CA GLU A 296 -9.75 -17.65 -0.02
C GLU A 296 -9.04 -18.34 1.16
N ALA A 297 -8.06 -19.21 0.88
CA ALA A 297 -7.36 -19.96 1.92
C ALA A 297 -6.50 -19.04 2.80
N VAL A 298 -5.75 -18.11 2.21
CA VAL A 298 -4.94 -17.13 2.96
C VAL A 298 -5.82 -16.27 3.85
N SER A 299 -6.97 -15.83 3.32
CA SER A 299 -7.95 -15.07 4.12
C SER A 299 -8.60 -15.93 5.20
N GLY A 300 -8.88 -17.21 4.93
CA GLY A 300 -9.37 -18.16 5.93
C GLY A 300 -8.40 -18.33 7.10
N VAL A 301 -7.10 -18.49 6.82
CA VAL A 301 -6.05 -18.54 7.85
C VAL A 301 -6.05 -17.26 8.70
N LEU A 302 -6.21 -16.10 8.08
CA LEU A 302 -6.35 -14.83 8.81
C LEU A 302 -7.56 -14.85 9.74
N TYR A 303 -8.73 -15.26 9.25
CA TYR A 303 -9.98 -15.30 10.04
C TYR A 303 -9.84 -16.21 11.25
N ASP A 304 -9.47 -17.47 11.01
CA ASP A 304 -9.43 -18.50 12.03
C ASP A 304 -8.36 -18.17 13.09
N THR A 305 -7.21 -17.64 12.65
CA THR A 305 -6.15 -17.22 13.56
C THR A 305 -6.59 -16.03 14.43
N LEU A 306 -7.20 -14.98 13.84
CA LEU A 306 -7.69 -13.83 14.60
C LEU A 306 -8.82 -14.19 15.56
N GLU A 307 -9.78 -15.01 15.13
CA GLU A 307 -10.88 -15.50 15.97
C GLU A 307 -10.35 -16.30 17.17
N SER A 308 -9.36 -17.18 16.96
CA SER A 308 -8.72 -17.94 18.04
C SER A 308 -7.89 -17.08 19.01
N ALA A 309 -7.42 -15.91 18.54
CA ALA A 309 -6.62 -14.96 19.30
C ALA A 309 -7.46 -14.00 20.16
N MET A 310 -8.78 -13.89 19.90
CA MET A 310 -9.66 -13.02 20.68
C MET A 310 -9.56 -13.31 22.19
N GLY A 311 -9.51 -12.26 23.00
CA GLY A 311 -9.28 -12.30 24.45
C GLY A 311 -7.82 -12.49 24.88
N LYS A 312 -6.91 -12.80 23.94
CA LYS A 312 -5.49 -13.10 24.17
C LYS A 312 -4.51 -12.07 23.58
N PHE A 313 -5.01 -11.06 22.87
CA PHE A 313 -4.20 -9.95 22.37
C PHE A 313 -3.41 -9.26 23.50
N LYS A 314 -2.13 -8.96 23.25
CA LYS A 314 -1.23 -8.36 24.24
C LYS A 314 -1.42 -6.86 24.36
N ASN A 315 -1.64 -6.19 23.24
CA ASN A 315 -1.87 -4.76 23.12
C ASN A 315 -2.66 -4.45 21.82
N GLU A 316 -2.89 -3.17 21.55
CA GLU A 316 -3.61 -2.66 20.38
C GLU A 316 -2.95 -2.99 19.04
N TYR A 317 -1.63 -3.24 19.01
CA TYR A 317 -0.91 -3.64 17.80
C TYR A 317 -0.96 -5.17 17.56
N SER A 318 -1.35 -5.96 18.56
CA SER A 318 -1.41 -7.43 18.44
C SER A 318 -2.34 -7.91 17.32
N PRO A 319 -3.57 -7.38 17.14
CA PRO A 319 -4.42 -7.77 16.01
C PRO A 319 -3.73 -7.59 14.65
N LEU A 320 -3.08 -6.44 14.42
CA LEU A 320 -2.39 -6.15 13.15
C LEU A 320 -1.19 -7.06 12.93
N THR A 321 -0.39 -7.26 13.98
CA THR A 321 0.77 -8.16 13.90
C THR A 321 0.33 -9.58 13.58
N ILE A 322 -0.68 -10.11 14.30
CA ILE A 322 -1.16 -11.47 14.10
C ILE A 322 -1.79 -11.65 12.71
N ALA A 323 -2.59 -10.68 12.26
CA ALA A 323 -3.22 -10.75 10.93
C ALA A 323 -2.17 -10.82 9.81
N THR A 324 -1.23 -9.87 9.80
CA THR A 324 -0.20 -9.78 8.75
C THR A 324 0.83 -10.91 8.83
N ASP A 325 1.11 -11.45 10.02
CA ASP A 325 1.99 -12.61 10.18
C ASP A 325 1.28 -13.90 9.74
N ALA A 326 -0.02 -14.04 10.01
CA ALA A 326 -0.81 -15.20 9.61
C ALA A 326 -0.89 -15.32 8.08
N THR A 327 -1.15 -14.22 7.37
CA THR A 327 -1.21 -14.24 5.90
C THR A 327 0.17 -14.44 5.26
N ALA A 328 1.23 -13.88 5.85
CA ALA A 328 2.61 -14.14 5.45
C ALA A 328 2.94 -15.64 5.57
N GLY A 329 2.67 -16.24 6.73
CA GLY A 329 2.87 -17.67 6.96
C GLY A 329 2.05 -18.54 6.00
N ALA A 330 0.78 -18.19 5.77
CA ALA A 330 -0.11 -18.89 4.85
C ALA A 330 0.42 -18.87 3.41
N THR A 331 0.80 -17.70 2.91
CA THR A 331 1.32 -17.51 1.56
C THR A 331 2.62 -18.30 1.36
N THR A 332 3.56 -18.21 2.29
CA THR A 332 4.82 -18.98 2.21
C THR A 332 4.60 -20.48 2.33
N LYS A 333 3.65 -20.93 3.16
CA LYS A 333 3.29 -22.36 3.24
C LYS A 333 2.79 -22.88 1.90
N ILE A 334 1.90 -22.15 1.22
CA ILE A 334 1.39 -22.52 -0.12
C ILE A 334 2.54 -22.59 -1.13
N LEU A 335 3.48 -21.65 -1.08
CA LEU A 335 4.67 -21.66 -1.94
C LEU A 335 5.52 -22.93 -1.73
N TRP A 336 5.76 -23.30 -0.46
CA TRP A 336 6.55 -24.46 -0.09
C TRP A 336 5.88 -25.80 -0.47
N MET A 337 4.56 -25.84 -0.65
CA MET A 337 3.84 -27.03 -1.11
C MET A 337 4.23 -27.47 -2.53
N ASP A 338 4.75 -26.54 -3.36
CA ASP A 338 5.32 -26.83 -4.68
C ASP A 338 6.85 -27.07 -4.63
N GLY A 339 7.45 -27.04 -3.44
CA GLY A 339 8.91 -27.23 -3.25
C GLY A 339 9.75 -25.97 -3.51
N PHE A 340 9.13 -24.81 -3.73
CA PHE A 340 9.85 -23.55 -3.88
C PHE A 340 10.20 -22.96 -2.51
N THR A 341 11.49 -22.76 -2.27
CA THR A 341 11.95 -21.98 -1.11
C THR A 341 11.80 -20.49 -1.39
N THR A 342 11.65 -19.68 -0.35
CA THR A 342 11.60 -18.21 -0.47
C THR A 342 12.83 -17.67 -1.19
N MET A 343 14.02 -18.19 -0.84
CA MET A 343 15.27 -17.76 -1.46
C MET A 343 15.31 -18.01 -2.97
N MET A 344 14.72 -19.10 -3.47
CA MET A 344 14.63 -19.35 -4.91
C MET A 344 13.78 -18.28 -5.61
N VAL A 345 12.65 -17.91 -5.00
CA VAL A 345 11.73 -16.91 -5.56
C VAL A 345 12.32 -15.51 -5.46
N ASN A 346 12.93 -15.17 -4.33
CA ASN A 346 13.60 -13.88 -4.15
C ASN A 346 14.75 -13.73 -5.14
N ASP A 347 15.58 -14.76 -5.32
CA ASP A 347 16.67 -14.76 -6.29
C ASP A 347 16.15 -14.57 -7.72
N LEU A 348 15.05 -15.26 -8.07
CA LEU A 348 14.39 -15.12 -9.37
C LEU A 348 13.90 -13.69 -9.59
N LEU A 349 13.09 -13.14 -8.68
CA LEU A 349 12.45 -11.83 -8.86
C LEU A 349 13.46 -10.68 -8.82
N VAL A 350 14.47 -10.74 -7.95
CA VAL A 350 15.53 -9.72 -7.88
C VAL A 350 16.42 -9.76 -9.12
N LYS A 351 16.85 -10.95 -9.58
CA LYS A 351 17.63 -11.05 -10.84
C LYS A 351 16.80 -10.66 -12.06
N ARG A 352 15.52 -11.06 -12.10
CA ARG A 352 14.58 -10.64 -13.15
C ARG A 352 14.44 -9.12 -13.17
N PHE A 353 14.32 -8.47 -12.01
CA PHE A 353 14.28 -7.01 -11.91
C PHE A 353 15.49 -6.38 -12.58
N HIS A 354 16.71 -6.77 -12.22
CA HIS A 354 17.92 -6.21 -12.80
C HIS A 354 17.99 -6.40 -14.32
N ASN A 355 17.59 -7.58 -14.83
CA ASN A 355 17.50 -7.80 -16.27
C ASN A 355 16.37 -6.97 -16.93
N TYR A 356 15.25 -6.79 -16.25
CA TYR A 356 14.11 -6.02 -16.73
C TYR A 356 14.46 -4.55 -16.90
N VAL A 357 15.14 -3.94 -15.92
CA VAL A 357 15.66 -2.56 -15.99
C VAL A 357 16.53 -2.37 -17.24
N LEU A 358 17.44 -3.30 -17.51
CA LEU A 358 18.37 -3.22 -18.66
C LEU A 358 17.68 -3.42 -20.02
N THR A 359 16.59 -4.18 -20.06
CA THR A 359 15.86 -4.50 -21.30
C THR A 359 14.66 -3.60 -21.56
N ASN A 360 14.20 -2.88 -20.54
CA ASN A 360 13.04 -1.98 -20.57
C ASN A 360 13.39 -0.67 -19.84
N PRO A 361 14.31 0.14 -20.38
CA PRO A 361 14.74 1.37 -19.72
C PRO A 361 13.60 2.41 -19.61
N ALA A 362 12.60 2.35 -20.49
CA ALA A 362 11.38 3.17 -20.48
C ALA A 362 10.18 2.52 -19.75
N ARG A 363 10.42 1.55 -18.85
CA ARG A 363 9.35 0.91 -18.06
C ARG A 363 8.59 1.92 -17.19
N ASP A 364 7.38 1.59 -16.78
CA ASP A 364 6.67 2.41 -15.80
C ASP A 364 7.24 2.21 -14.39
N ALA A 365 7.24 3.26 -13.55
CA ALA A 365 7.71 3.15 -12.17
C ALA A 365 6.85 2.19 -11.33
N ALA A 366 5.56 2.05 -11.64
CA ALA A 366 4.65 1.09 -11.01
C ALA A 366 5.00 -0.36 -11.34
N ALA A 367 5.70 -0.63 -12.45
CA ALA A 367 6.14 -1.98 -12.80
C ALA A 367 7.13 -2.60 -11.79
N GLU A 368 7.66 -1.79 -10.87
CA GLU A 368 8.60 -2.21 -9.82
C GLU A 368 7.96 -2.36 -8.44
N LEU A 369 6.72 -1.89 -8.29
CA LEU A 369 6.06 -1.66 -7.00
C LEU A 369 5.80 -2.98 -6.27
N HIS A 370 4.86 -3.78 -6.74
CA HIS A 370 4.26 -4.84 -5.94
C HIS A 370 5.12 -6.11 -5.77
N ASN A 371 6.07 -6.36 -6.68
CA ASN A 371 6.98 -7.49 -6.52
C ASN A 371 7.83 -7.34 -5.24
N VAL A 372 8.12 -6.12 -4.78
CA VAL A 372 8.86 -5.90 -3.53
C VAL A 372 8.05 -6.29 -2.30
N ASP A 373 6.74 -6.01 -2.30
CA ASP A 373 5.86 -6.34 -1.18
C ASP A 373 5.61 -7.85 -1.11
N PHE A 374 5.54 -8.51 -2.26
CA PHE A 374 5.46 -9.97 -2.32
C PHE A 374 6.71 -10.64 -1.75
N ILE A 375 7.93 -10.23 -2.14
CA ILE A 375 9.17 -10.82 -1.60
C ILE A 375 9.36 -10.52 -0.12
N ASP A 376 8.92 -9.35 0.37
CA ASP A 376 8.93 -9.02 1.79
C ASP A 376 7.91 -9.89 2.55
N LEU A 377 6.72 -10.13 1.99
CA LEU A 377 5.69 -10.99 2.56
C LEU A 377 6.19 -12.44 2.72
N ILE A 378 6.75 -13.04 1.67
CA ILE A 378 7.15 -14.46 1.75
C ILE A 378 8.38 -14.68 2.63
N GLU A 379 9.28 -13.70 2.71
CA GLU A 379 10.44 -13.72 3.61
C GLU A 379 10.01 -13.67 5.07
N LYS A 380 9.10 -12.74 5.38
CA LYS A 380 8.45 -12.69 6.70
C LYS A 380 7.78 -14.02 7.03
N GLY A 381 7.06 -14.60 6.07
CA GLY A 381 6.41 -15.89 6.22
C GLY A 381 7.38 -17.04 6.49
N GLU A 382 8.55 -17.09 5.86
CA GLU A 382 9.57 -18.12 6.14
C GLU A 382 10.03 -18.07 7.60
N ARG A 383 10.33 -16.87 8.12
CA ARG A 383 10.71 -16.69 9.53
C ARG A 383 9.63 -17.17 10.50
N ILE A 384 8.38 -17.20 10.06
CA ILE A 384 7.24 -17.63 10.87
C ILE A 384 7.06 -19.15 10.78
N ILE A 385 6.99 -19.71 9.56
CA ILE A 385 6.63 -21.12 9.37
C ILE A 385 7.78 -22.08 9.67
N ASP A 386 9.03 -21.62 9.58
CA ASP A 386 10.19 -22.47 9.82
C ASP A 386 10.28 -22.87 11.31
N HIS A 387 10.92 -24.02 11.55
CA HIS A 387 11.07 -24.62 12.86
C HIS A 387 12.06 -23.85 13.74
N LYS A 388 11.88 -23.91 15.06
CA LYS A 388 12.83 -23.36 16.02
C LYS A 388 14.16 -24.13 15.97
N PRO A 389 15.33 -23.46 16.08
CA PRO A 389 15.50 -22.05 16.41
C PRO A 389 15.54 -21.10 15.21
N ARG A 390 15.39 -21.61 13.98
CA ARG A 390 15.51 -20.80 12.75
C ARG A 390 14.29 -19.90 12.50
N GLY A 391 13.09 -20.40 12.75
CA GLY A 391 11.84 -19.65 12.69
C GLY A 391 11.02 -19.72 13.98
N ALA A 392 9.78 -19.21 13.90
CA ALA A 392 8.86 -19.12 15.02
C ALA A 392 8.12 -20.43 15.34
N GLY A 393 8.20 -21.44 14.46
CA GLY A 393 7.48 -22.70 14.58
C GLY A 393 5.97 -22.52 14.40
N SER A 394 5.55 -21.63 13.48
CA SER A 394 4.16 -21.28 13.21
C SER A 394 3.39 -20.72 14.41
N VAL A 395 4.08 -19.97 15.28
CA VAL A 395 3.49 -19.32 16.46
C VAL A 395 3.85 -17.84 16.47
N VAL A 396 2.85 -16.96 16.50
CA VAL A 396 3.00 -15.51 16.52
C VAL A 396 2.49 -14.98 17.84
N GLN A 397 3.34 -14.27 18.59
CA GLN A 397 3.00 -13.75 19.92
C GLN A 397 2.43 -14.79 20.92
N GLY A 398 2.66 -16.09 20.71
CA GLY A 398 2.10 -17.18 21.53
C GLY A 398 0.78 -17.74 21.00
N ILE A 399 0.28 -17.25 19.87
CA ILE A 399 -0.89 -17.76 19.14
C ILE A 399 -0.39 -18.64 17.98
N PRO A 400 -0.75 -19.94 17.95
CA PRO A 400 -0.51 -20.78 16.79
C PRO A 400 -1.30 -20.26 15.58
N ILE A 401 -0.68 -20.26 14.40
CA ILE A 401 -1.38 -19.96 13.14
C ILE A 401 -2.24 -21.15 12.75
N ASP A 402 -3.50 -20.90 12.42
CA ASP A 402 -4.43 -21.93 11.96
C ASP A 402 -4.33 -22.08 10.43
N TYR A 403 -3.76 -23.19 9.96
CA TYR A 403 -3.63 -23.48 8.53
C TYR A 403 -4.73 -24.37 7.96
N SER A 404 -5.80 -24.64 8.71
CA SER A 404 -6.84 -25.57 8.29
C SER A 404 -7.52 -25.13 6.98
N ALA A 405 -7.65 -23.83 6.74
CA ALA A 405 -8.15 -23.27 5.49
C ALA A 405 -7.29 -23.62 4.25
N ILE A 406 -6.01 -23.93 4.43
CA ILE A 406 -5.13 -24.45 3.36
C ILE A 406 -5.23 -25.97 3.30
N GLU A 407 -5.11 -26.63 4.46
CA GLU A 407 -5.02 -28.10 4.56
C GLU A 407 -6.31 -28.80 4.09
N ASN A 408 -7.46 -28.14 4.23
CA ASN A 408 -8.75 -28.66 3.82
C ASN A 408 -9.23 -28.13 2.45
N ASN A 409 -8.45 -27.27 1.78
CA ASN A 409 -8.86 -26.68 0.51
C ASN A 409 -8.68 -27.68 -0.65
N ASP A 410 -9.78 -28.11 -1.27
CA ASP A 410 -9.75 -29.12 -2.34
C ASP A 410 -8.97 -28.63 -3.58
N VAL A 411 -9.10 -27.35 -3.96
CA VAL A 411 -8.40 -26.80 -5.14
C VAL A 411 -6.89 -26.79 -4.90
N ILE A 412 -6.44 -26.20 -3.78
CA ILE A 412 -5.03 -26.10 -3.42
C ILE A 412 -4.41 -27.49 -3.28
N ASN A 413 -5.10 -28.46 -2.68
CA ASN A 413 -4.54 -29.79 -2.47
C ASN A 413 -4.60 -30.71 -3.70
N ASN A 414 -5.23 -30.28 -4.79
CA ASN A 414 -5.35 -31.07 -6.01
C ASN A 414 -4.86 -30.34 -7.28
N PRO A 415 -3.58 -29.87 -7.32
CA PRO A 415 -3.05 -29.11 -8.46
C PRO A 415 -3.08 -29.91 -9.77
N GLN A 416 -3.07 -31.24 -9.71
CA GLN A 416 -3.17 -32.14 -10.86
C GLN A 416 -4.46 -31.99 -11.67
N ARG A 417 -5.50 -31.35 -11.11
CA ARG A 417 -6.75 -31.05 -11.84
C ARG A 417 -6.67 -29.79 -12.70
N TYR A 418 -5.64 -28.96 -12.50
CA TYR A 418 -5.49 -27.64 -13.09
C TYR A 418 -4.26 -27.52 -14.01
N ALA A 419 -3.55 -28.62 -14.25
CA ALA A 419 -2.42 -28.71 -15.15
C ALA A 419 -2.29 -30.14 -15.69
N TYR A 420 -1.21 -30.44 -16.42
CA TYR A 420 -0.92 -31.81 -16.84
C TYR A 420 -0.68 -32.69 -15.60
N PRO A 421 -1.52 -33.71 -15.31
CA PRO A 421 -1.68 -34.24 -13.96
C PRO A 421 -0.40 -34.74 -13.28
N ALA A 422 0.48 -35.44 -14.02
CA ALA A 422 1.72 -35.99 -13.47
C ALA A 422 2.86 -34.95 -13.33
N CYS A 423 2.66 -33.73 -13.84
CA CYS A 423 3.66 -32.67 -13.90
C CYS A 423 3.20 -31.38 -13.20
N ALA A 424 2.10 -31.42 -12.46
CA ALA A 424 1.47 -30.27 -11.80
C ALA A 424 2.23 -29.80 -10.54
N ILE A 425 3.53 -29.54 -10.68
CA ILE A 425 4.46 -29.20 -9.59
C ILE A 425 4.74 -27.69 -9.46
N THR A 426 4.15 -26.86 -10.34
CA THR A 426 4.35 -25.40 -10.36
C THR A 426 3.03 -24.63 -10.37
N VAL A 427 1.90 -25.30 -10.13
CA VAL A 427 0.57 -24.70 -10.29
C VAL A 427 0.34 -23.60 -9.26
N ARG A 428 0.60 -23.87 -7.98
CA ARG A 428 0.42 -22.90 -6.89
C ARG A 428 1.42 -21.76 -7.05
N PHE A 429 2.67 -22.09 -7.38
CA PHE A 429 3.70 -21.11 -7.72
C PHE A 429 3.24 -20.18 -8.85
N SER A 430 2.70 -20.70 -9.95
CA SER A 430 2.27 -19.88 -11.09
C SER A 430 1.12 -18.92 -10.74
N SER A 431 0.21 -19.33 -9.86
CA SER A 431 -0.85 -18.46 -9.34
C SER A 431 -0.31 -17.42 -8.37
N LEU A 432 0.64 -17.79 -7.50
CA LEU A 432 1.36 -16.83 -6.63
C LEU A 432 2.17 -15.81 -7.44
N MET A 433 2.77 -16.19 -8.57
CA MET A 433 3.50 -15.23 -9.41
C MET A 433 2.58 -14.20 -10.06
N ARG A 434 1.34 -14.56 -10.42
CA ARG A 434 0.33 -13.58 -10.82
C ARG A 434 -0.02 -12.66 -9.65
N LEU A 435 -0.23 -13.21 -8.45
CA LEU A 435 -0.50 -12.43 -7.25
C LEU A 435 0.70 -11.60 -6.77
N ALA A 436 1.93 -11.91 -7.20
CA ALA A 436 3.11 -11.10 -6.89
C ALA A 436 3.09 -9.75 -7.60
N ASP A 437 2.34 -9.63 -8.69
CA ASP A 437 2.10 -8.34 -9.38
C ASP A 437 1.00 -7.53 -8.69
N PHE A 438 0.18 -8.15 -7.83
CA PHE A 438 -0.86 -7.48 -7.04
C PHE A 438 -1.14 -8.20 -5.70
N PRO A 439 -0.22 -8.11 -4.72
CA PRO A 439 -0.25 -8.89 -3.48
C PRO A 439 -1.12 -8.27 -2.40
N CYS A 440 -1.80 -7.15 -2.67
CA CYS A 440 -2.51 -6.35 -1.65
C CYS A 440 -3.58 -7.13 -0.88
N LEU A 441 -4.13 -8.20 -1.45
CA LEU A 441 -5.06 -9.10 -0.75
C LEU A 441 -4.40 -10.28 -0.02
N LEU A 442 -3.10 -10.55 -0.29
CA LEU A 442 -2.26 -11.46 0.48
C LEU A 442 -1.63 -10.76 1.70
N THR A 443 -1.12 -9.54 1.51
CA THR A 443 -0.73 -8.66 2.63
C THR A 443 -1.95 -8.19 3.42
N SER A 444 -3.10 -8.09 2.73
CA SER A 444 -4.41 -7.65 3.21
C SER A 444 -4.42 -6.19 3.66
N GLU A 445 -4.40 -5.31 2.67
CA GLU A 445 -4.59 -3.86 2.85
C GLU A 445 -5.94 -3.47 3.49
N PRO A 446 -7.11 -4.03 3.13
CA PRO A 446 -8.37 -3.77 3.86
C PRO A 446 -8.24 -4.01 5.37
N VAL A 447 -7.52 -5.05 5.78
CA VAL A 447 -7.25 -5.35 7.19
C VAL A 447 -6.31 -4.32 7.80
N THR A 448 -5.23 -3.98 7.10
CA THR A 448 -4.26 -3.00 7.58
C THR A 448 -4.92 -1.63 7.74
N ALA A 449 -5.74 -1.19 6.78
CA ALA A 449 -6.46 0.09 6.85
C ALA A 449 -7.45 0.14 8.02
N THR A 450 -8.23 -0.92 8.19
CA THR A 450 -9.18 -1.05 9.30
C THR A 450 -8.48 -1.02 10.66
N LEU A 451 -7.38 -1.78 10.80
CA LEU A 451 -6.65 -1.88 12.07
C LEU A 451 -5.84 -0.63 12.38
N MET A 452 -5.23 0.00 11.38
CA MET A 452 -4.48 1.24 11.56
C MET A 452 -5.39 2.41 11.89
N THR A 453 -6.60 2.47 11.35
CA THR A 453 -7.63 3.44 11.78
C THR A 453 -7.94 3.28 13.26
N ASN A 454 -8.14 2.03 13.72
CA ASN A 454 -8.37 1.75 15.12
C ASN A 454 -7.16 2.11 16.01
N ILE A 455 -5.93 1.82 15.57
CA ILE A 455 -4.70 2.15 16.30
C ILE A 455 -4.51 3.66 16.39
N ILE A 456 -4.60 4.37 15.27
CA ILE A 456 -4.47 5.83 15.20
C ILE A 456 -5.55 6.49 16.06
N SER A 457 -6.77 5.95 16.11
CA SER A 457 -7.83 6.51 16.95
C SER A 457 -7.51 6.49 18.45
N LEU A 458 -6.62 5.58 18.90
CA LEU A 458 -6.13 5.52 20.28
C LEU A 458 -4.92 6.42 20.53
N HIS A 459 -4.23 6.84 19.45
CA HIS A 459 -2.96 7.54 19.48
C HIS A 459 -2.98 8.71 18.48
N LYS A 460 -4.06 9.51 18.50
CA LYS A 460 -4.38 10.48 17.43
C LYS A 460 -3.33 11.58 17.24
N GLU A 461 -2.58 11.86 18.29
CA GLU A 461 -1.54 12.89 18.38
C GLU A 461 -0.19 12.42 17.78
N ASP A 462 0.00 11.12 17.59
CA ASP A 462 1.27 10.56 17.12
C ASP A 462 1.31 10.35 15.60
N PRO A 463 2.43 10.66 14.94
CA PRO A 463 2.66 10.35 13.52
C PRO A 463 2.84 8.84 13.31
N HIS A 464 1.85 8.18 12.69
CA HIS A 464 1.91 6.74 12.41
C HIS A 464 2.55 6.37 11.07
N SER A 465 2.83 7.35 10.21
CA SER A 465 3.45 7.15 8.89
C SER A 465 4.62 8.12 8.66
N PRO A 466 5.63 7.72 7.86
CA PRO A 466 5.97 6.34 7.53
C PRO A 466 6.35 5.55 8.79
N ALA A 467 6.27 4.22 8.74
CA ALA A 467 6.67 3.39 9.86
C ALA A 467 8.17 3.58 10.16
N ARG A 468 8.49 4.04 11.39
CA ARG A 468 9.85 4.32 11.86
C ARG A 468 10.56 3.05 12.35
N VAL A 469 10.56 2.02 11.52
CA VAL A 469 11.13 0.69 11.83
C VAL A 469 11.85 0.11 10.62
N CYS A 470 12.76 -0.82 10.86
CA CYS A 470 13.36 -1.60 9.78
C CYS A 470 12.31 -2.50 9.14
N LYS A 471 12.00 -2.30 7.85
CA LYS A 471 11.10 -3.18 7.07
C LYS A 471 11.67 -4.59 6.86
N PHE A 472 12.97 -4.79 7.10
CA PHE A 472 13.71 -6.00 6.72
C PHE A 472 13.66 -6.28 5.20
N CYS A 473 13.69 -5.22 4.38
CA CYS A 473 13.60 -5.26 2.92
C CYS A 473 14.40 -6.42 2.29
N THR A 474 13.69 -7.40 1.75
CA THR A 474 14.23 -8.68 1.25
C THR A 474 15.21 -8.50 0.10
N ALA A 475 15.00 -7.52 -0.77
CA ALA A 475 15.94 -7.20 -1.85
C ALA A 475 17.38 -6.97 -1.36
N ASN A 476 17.54 -6.49 -0.12
CA ASN A 476 18.86 -6.21 0.45
C ASN A 476 19.67 -7.46 0.81
N TYR A 477 19.09 -8.67 0.81
CA TYR A 477 19.85 -9.91 0.91
C TYR A 477 20.79 -10.14 -0.28
N PHE A 478 20.46 -9.55 -1.43
CA PHE A 478 21.22 -9.69 -2.68
C PHE A 478 22.05 -8.45 -2.95
N ASP A 479 21.45 -7.27 -2.80
CA ASP A 479 22.07 -6.01 -3.23
C ASP A 479 22.84 -5.28 -2.11
N TYR A 480 22.66 -5.67 -0.84
CA TYR A 480 23.34 -5.11 0.34
C TYR A 480 23.26 -3.57 0.43
N LYS A 481 22.06 -2.99 0.25
CA LYS A 481 21.82 -1.53 0.24
C LYS A 481 21.13 -0.98 1.50
N CYS A 482 21.02 -1.79 2.55
CA CYS A 482 20.32 -1.41 3.79
C CYS A 482 20.96 -0.17 4.47
N ASN A 483 22.26 0.05 4.28
CA ASN A 483 22.98 1.21 4.77
C ASN A 483 22.55 2.56 4.14
N TYR A 484 21.77 2.53 3.05
CA TYR A 484 21.18 3.73 2.45
C TYR A 484 19.79 4.05 3.02
N CYS A 485 19.22 3.21 3.87
CA CYS A 485 17.97 3.50 4.55
C CYS A 485 18.19 4.43 5.75
N ASN A 486 17.38 5.46 5.87
CA ASN A 486 17.50 6.51 6.89
C ASN A 486 16.39 6.47 7.96
N TRP A 487 15.72 5.33 8.16
CA TRP A 487 14.62 5.22 9.13
C TRP A 487 15.00 5.62 10.55
N LYS A 488 16.27 5.43 10.96
CA LYS A 488 16.80 5.81 12.28
C LYS A 488 16.99 7.31 12.45
N GLU A 489 17.05 8.03 11.33
CA GLU A 489 17.28 9.47 11.26
C GLU A 489 16.03 10.19 10.74
N ALA A 490 14.88 9.51 10.72
CA ALA A 490 13.62 10.09 10.31
C ALA A 490 13.24 11.29 11.20
N VAL A 491 12.80 12.38 10.57
CA VAL A 491 12.30 13.60 11.26
C VAL A 491 11.10 13.34 12.17
#